data_AF-A0A367JA42-F1
#
_entry.id   AF-A0A367JA42-F1
#
_cell.length_a   1.000
_cell.length_b   1.000
_cell.length_c   1.000
_cell.angle_alpha   90.00
_cell.angle_beta   90.00
_cell.angle_gamma   90.00
#
_symmetry.space_group_name_H-M   'P 1'
#
loop_
_entity.id
_entity.type
_entity.pdbx_description
1 polymer ?
#
loop_
_entity_poly.entity_id
_entity_poly.type
_entity_poly.pdbx_seq_one_letter_code
_entity_poly.pdbx_strand_id
1 'polypeptide(L)'
;MTTLITKGQAACLVLGESVTEANRVKCKAIVNGTPFDIVYTSERGNTRPIGIGKVVAERDPFTYLDYPDTPPPCHVDSSSYIETNDSSVPNESSSCALDNVES
;
A
#
# COMPACT_ATOMS: atom_id res chain seq x y z
N MET A 1 -13.96 3.45 -4.05
CA MET A 1 -12.75 3.47 -3.20
C MET A 1 -11.56 3.17 -4.08
N THR A 2 -10.56 4.04 -4.16
CA THR A 2 -9.30 3.76 -4.84
C THR A 2 -8.36 3.09 -3.85
N THR A 3 -8.00 1.83 -4.11
CA THR A 3 -7.11 1.05 -3.25
C THR A 3 -5.71 1.67 -3.23
N LEU A 4 -5.27 2.14 -2.07
CA LEU A 4 -3.90 2.64 -1.87
C LEU A 4 -2.94 1.45 -1.71
N ILE A 5 -2.02 1.30 -2.66
CA ILE A 5 -0.96 0.29 -2.56
C ILE A 5 0.11 0.72 -1.55
N THR A 6 0.87 -0.26 -1.05
CA THR A 6 1.98 0.00 -0.13
C THR A 6 3.27 0.35 -0.85
N LYS A 7 4.24 0.92 -0.12
CA LYS A 7 5.57 1.26 -0.64
C LYS A 7 6.31 0.04 -1.19
N GLY A 8 6.13 -1.13 -0.59
CA GLY A 8 6.69 -2.39 -1.10
C GLY A 8 6.10 -2.81 -2.45
N GLN A 9 4.77 -2.69 -2.62
CA GLN A 9 4.12 -2.98 -3.90
C GLN A 9 4.53 -1.96 -4.97
N ALA A 10 4.58 -0.68 -4.60
CA ALA A 10 5.04 0.38 -5.48
C ALA A 10 6.49 0.17 -5.94
N ALA A 11 7.38 -0.26 -5.03
CA ALA A 11 8.76 -0.58 -5.35
C ALA A 11 8.88 -1.74 -6.35
N CYS A 12 8.07 -2.80 -6.20
CA CYS A 12 8.01 -3.88 -7.20
C CYS A 12 7.66 -3.34 -8.59
N LEU A 13 6.62 -2.50 -8.70
CA LEU A 13 6.19 -1.94 -9.98
C LEU A 13 7.27 -1.07 -10.65
N VAL A 14 7.99 -0.24 -9.87
CA VAL A 14 9.06 0.60 -10.41
C VAL A 14 10.28 -0.22 -10.83
N LEU A 15 10.62 -1.28 -10.08
CA LEU A 15 11.74 -2.16 -10.40
C LEU A 15 11.39 -3.24 -11.44
N GLY A 16 10.13 -3.33 -11.88
CA GLY A 16 9.68 -4.32 -12.85
C GLY A 16 9.59 -5.74 -12.30
N GLU A 17 9.45 -5.89 -10.98
CA GLU A 17 9.36 -7.17 -10.27
C GLU A 17 7.90 -7.56 -10.01
N SER A 18 7.62 -8.86 -9.91
CA SER A 18 6.29 -9.34 -9.53
C SER A 18 5.95 -8.95 -8.09
N VAL A 19 4.68 -8.67 -7.83
CA VAL A 19 4.19 -8.19 -6.52
C VAL A 19 3.90 -9.36 -5.58
N THR A 20 4.96 -10.07 -5.19
CA THR A 20 4.91 -11.14 -4.17
C THR A 20 5.39 -10.61 -2.82
N GLU A 21 5.06 -11.28 -1.71
CA GLU A 21 5.50 -10.84 -0.38
C GLU A 21 7.03 -10.75 -0.25
N ALA A 22 7.75 -11.76 -0.74
CA ALA A 22 9.21 -11.75 -0.76
C ALA A 22 9.78 -10.58 -1.57
N ASN A 23 9.20 -10.31 -2.75
CA ASN A 23 9.65 -9.21 -3.60
C ASN A 23 9.32 -7.86 -3.00
N ARG A 24 8.18 -7.68 -2.32
CA ARG A 24 7.84 -6.42 -1.64
C ARG A 24 8.89 -6.03 -0.61
N VAL A 25 9.34 -6.98 0.20
CA VAL A 25 10.41 -6.77 1.19
C VAL A 25 11.73 -6.43 0.50
N LYS A 26 12.14 -7.25 -0.48
CA LYS A 26 13.39 -7.07 -1.24
C LYS A 26 13.44 -5.72 -1.97
N CYS A 27 12.41 -5.41 -2.76
CA CYS A 27 12.33 -4.19 -3.56
C CYS A 27 12.31 -2.93 -2.68
N LYS A 28 11.57 -2.97 -1.57
CA LYS A 28 11.57 -1.87 -0.59
C LYS A 28 12.96 -1.64 -0.01
N ALA A 29 13.68 -2.70 0.36
CA ALA A 29 15.04 -2.59 0.87
C ALA A 29 16.00 -1.99 -0.18
N ILE A 30 15.89 -2.40 -1.45
CA ILE A 30 16.67 -1.83 -2.56
C ILE A 30 16.43 -0.32 -2.65
N VAL A 31 15.19 0.11 -2.79
CA VAL A 31 14.83 1.54 -2.90
C VAL A 31 15.38 2.33 -1.70
N ASN A 32 15.16 1.85 -0.48
CA ASN A 32 15.58 2.55 0.73
C ASN A 32 17.11 2.76 0.77
N GLY A 33 17.88 1.84 0.19
CA GLY A 33 19.35 1.94 0.06
C GLY A 33 19.84 2.86 -1.05
N THR A 34 18.95 3.46 -1.86
CA THR A 34 19.32 4.36 -2.96
C THR A 34 19.01 5.84 -2.63
N PRO A 35 19.53 6.82 -3.40
CA PRO A 35 19.10 8.21 -3.28
C PRO A 35 17.71 8.49 -3.87
N PHE A 36 17.03 7.47 -4.41
CA PHE A 36 15.68 7.59 -4.96
C PHE A 36 14.63 7.22 -3.92
N ASP A 37 13.48 7.87 -4.00
CA ASP A 37 12.25 7.46 -3.35
C ASP A 37 11.21 7.04 -4.39
N ILE A 38 10.26 6.24 -3.95
CA ILE A 38 9.08 5.84 -4.73
C ILE A 38 7.88 6.61 -4.21
N VAL A 39 7.31 7.43 -5.10
CA VAL A 39 6.18 8.32 -4.80
C VAL A 39 5.10 8.19 -5.87
N TYR A 40 3.96 8.84 -5.66
CA TYR A 40 2.95 9.06 -6.67
C TYR A 40 2.50 10.51 -6.71
N THR A 41 1.85 10.92 -7.80
CA THR A 41 1.15 12.20 -7.89
C THR A 41 -0.35 11.94 -7.88
N SER A 42 -1.13 12.87 -7.35
CA SER A 42 -2.60 12.79 -7.35
C SER A 42 -3.17 12.61 -8.76
N GLU A 43 -2.58 13.29 -9.75
CA GLU A 43 -2.98 13.24 -11.16
C GLU A 43 -2.76 11.87 -11.80
N ARG A 44 -1.62 11.22 -11.50
CA ARG A 44 -1.28 9.90 -12.09
C ARG A 44 -1.95 8.75 -11.35
N GLY A 45 -2.29 8.97 -10.08
CA GLY A 45 -2.89 7.98 -9.20
C GLY A 45 -1.87 7.06 -8.53
N ASN A 46 -2.27 6.50 -7.40
CA ASN A 46 -1.43 5.68 -6.52
C ASN A 46 -1.04 4.31 -7.10
N THR A 47 -1.61 3.85 -8.21
CA THR A 47 -1.21 2.59 -8.87
C THR A 47 -0.13 2.78 -9.93
N ARG A 48 0.33 4.02 -10.15
CA ARG A 48 1.35 4.38 -11.14
C ARG A 48 2.54 5.06 -10.46
N PRO A 49 3.32 4.31 -9.67
CA PRO A 49 4.47 4.87 -8.95
C PRO A 49 5.54 5.41 -9.89
N ILE A 50 6.33 6.35 -9.37
CA ILE A 50 7.53 6.90 -10.01
C ILE A 50 8.71 6.87 -9.04
N GLY A 51 9.91 6.62 -9.57
CA GLY A 51 11.15 6.85 -8.86
C GLY A 51 11.61 8.29 -9.05
N ILE A 52 11.89 8.99 -7.96
CA ILE A 52 12.40 10.37 -7.98
C ILE A 52 13.50 10.54 -6.92
N GLY A 53 14.40 11.51 -7.07
CA GLY A 53 15.40 11.76 -6.02
C GLY A 53 14.74 12.17 -4.70
N LYS A 54 15.16 11.60 -3.57
CA LYS A 54 14.62 11.88 -2.23
C LYS A 54 14.55 13.38 -1.92
N VAL A 55 15.64 14.10 -2.20
CA VAL A 55 15.73 15.56 -2.01
C VAL A 55 14.68 16.31 -2.83
N VAL A 56 14.30 15.82 -4.00
CA VAL A 56 13.27 16.44 -4.85
C VAL A 56 11.88 16.18 -4.28
N ALA A 57 11.61 14.95 -3.83
CA ALA A 57 10.34 14.60 -3.17
C ALA A 57 10.15 15.40 -1.87
N GLU A 58 11.17 15.44 -1.01
CA GLU A 58 11.13 16.17 0.28
C GLU A 58 10.90 17.68 0.10
N ARG A 59 11.39 18.26 -1.00
CA ARG A 59 11.23 19.69 -1.28
C ARG A 59 9.81 20.05 -1.72
N ASP A 60 9.04 19.10 -2.23
CA ASP A 60 7.67 19.32 -2.73
C ASP A 60 6.72 18.18 -2.32
N PRO A 61 6.34 18.11 -1.03
CA PRO A 61 5.48 17.06 -0.50
C PRO A 61 4.01 17.20 -0.93
N PHE A 62 3.64 18.29 -1.60
CA PHE A 62 2.28 18.49 -2.11
C PHE A 62 2.08 17.84 -3.48
N THR A 63 3.14 17.82 -4.29
CA THR A 63 3.15 17.15 -5.59
C THR A 63 3.48 15.66 -5.46
N TYR A 64 4.50 15.33 -4.65
CA TYR A 64 5.02 13.98 -4.49
C TYR A 64 4.53 13.36 -3.20
N LEU A 65 3.62 12.40 -3.32
CA LEU A 65 2.95 11.74 -2.21
C LEU A 65 3.61 10.39 -1.91
N ASP A 66 3.84 10.14 -0.62
CA ASP A 66 4.44 8.91 -0.14
C ASP A 66 3.44 7.75 -0.06
N TYR A 67 3.95 6.55 -0.27
CA TYR A 67 3.20 5.33 -0.01
C TYR A 67 3.35 4.88 1.44
N PRO A 68 2.28 4.34 2.06
CA PRO A 68 2.38 3.77 3.38
C PRO A 68 3.15 2.44 3.35
N ASP A 69 3.85 2.11 4.44
CA ASP A 69 4.55 0.82 4.56
C ASP A 69 3.60 -0.37 4.70
N THR A 70 2.48 -0.15 5.40
CA THR A 70 1.41 -1.12 5.61
C THR A 70 0.12 -0.60 4.99
N PRO A 71 -0.75 -1.46 4.45
CA PRO A 71 -2.06 -1.00 3.98
C PRO A 71 -2.79 -0.30 5.14
N PRO A 72 -3.53 0.80 4.87
CA PRO A 72 -4.38 1.39 5.90
C PRO A 72 -5.37 0.33 6.40
N PRO A 73 -5.73 0.34 7.71
CA PRO A 73 -6.76 -0.52 8.23
C PRO A 73 -8.02 -0.35 7.36
N CYS A 74 -8.55 -1.45 6.87
CA CYS A 74 -9.83 -1.48 6.17
C CYS A 74 -10.86 -0.81 7.11
N HIS A 75 -11.38 0.37 6.77
CA HIS A 75 -12.48 0.97 7.51
C HIS A 75 -13.66 0.01 7.35
N VAL A 76 -13.92 -0.77 8.40
CA VAL A 76 -15.23 -1.37 8.58
C VAL A 76 -16.17 -0.20 8.77
N ASP A 77 -16.96 0.11 7.73
CA ASP A 77 -18.21 0.82 7.95
C ASP A 77 -19.01 -0.07 8.89
N SER A 78 -18.85 0.15 10.20
CA SER A 78 -19.72 -0.41 11.22
C SER A 78 -21.10 0.20 10.99
N SER A 79 -21.82 -0.32 10.01
CA SER A 79 -23.27 -0.19 9.93
C SER A 79 -23.78 -0.87 11.19
N SER A 80 -24.03 -0.07 12.23
CA SER A 80 -24.59 -0.54 13.50
C SER A 80 -26.01 -1.03 13.26
N TYR A 81 -26.16 -2.29 12.87
CA TYR A 81 -27.41 -3.00 13.07
C TYR A 81 -27.44 -3.36 14.57
N ILE A 82 -28.21 -2.60 15.36
CA ILE A 82 -28.64 -3.11 16.65
C ILE A 82 -29.61 -4.25 16.36
N GLU A 83 -29.11 -5.47 16.33
CA GLU A 83 -29.92 -6.64 16.63
C GLU A 83 -29.53 -7.16 18.00
N THR A 84 -30.41 -6.89 18.96
CA THR A 84 -30.44 -7.54 20.24
C THR A 84 -30.63 -9.03 20.03
N ASN A 85 -29.61 -9.85 20.25
CA ASN A 85 -29.74 -11.07 21.05
C ASN A 85 -28.42 -11.81 21.27
N ASP A 86 -28.39 -12.39 22.46
CA ASP A 86 -27.38 -13.14 23.20
C ASP A 86 -26.81 -14.35 22.43
N SER A 87 -25.50 -14.36 22.13
CA SER A 87 -24.60 -15.51 22.31
C SER A 87 -23.15 -15.20 21.89
N SER A 88 -22.24 -15.27 22.86
CA SER A 88 -20.90 -15.89 22.81
C SER A 88 -20.00 -15.74 21.56
N VAL A 89 -19.01 -14.83 21.67
CA VAL A 89 -17.62 -14.82 21.15
C VAL A 89 -17.36 -15.02 19.63
N PRO A 90 -16.75 -14.03 18.91
CA PRO A 90 -16.42 -14.17 17.49
C PRO A 90 -15.05 -14.83 17.29
N ASN A 91 -15.03 -15.91 16.49
CA ASN A 91 -13.81 -16.54 16.00
C ASN A 91 -13.45 -16.01 14.61
N GLU A 92 -12.22 -15.48 14.53
CA GLU A 92 -11.29 -15.46 13.40
C GLU A 92 -11.52 -14.62 12.13
N SER A 93 -10.54 -13.72 11.95
CA SER A 93 -9.75 -13.50 10.74
C SER A 93 -10.46 -13.01 9.48
N SER A 94 -10.52 -11.68 9.34
CA SER A 94 -10.61 -11.06 8.02
C SER A 94 -9.26 -10.45 7.64
N SER A 95 -8.44 -11.27 6.97
CA SER A 95 -7.20 -10.86 6.33
C SER A 95 -7.53 -10.14 5.03
N CYS A 96 -7.35 -8.82 4.95
CA CYS A 96 -7.35 -8.09 3.68
C CYS A 96 -6.02 -8.31 2.92
N ALA A 97 -5.52 -9.55 2.79
CA ALA A 97 -4.42 -9.86 1.88
C ALA A 97 -5.01 -10.14 0.50
N LEU A 98 -4.92 -9.19 -0.43
CA LEU A 98 -5.12 -9.48 -1.85
C LEU A 98 -3.87 -10.20 -2.37
N ASP A 99 -3.79 -11.51 -2.12
CA ASP A 99 -3.06 -12.44 -2.96
C ASP A 99 -3.89 -12.69 -4.22
N ASN A 100 -3.92 -11.73 -5.14
CA ASN A 100 -4.41 -11.98 -6.48
C ASN A 100 -3.21 -12.38 -7.35
N VAL A 101 -2.90 -13.67 -7.33
CA VAL A 101 -2.10 -14.35 -8.34
C VAL A 101 -3.06 -14.84 -9.41
N GLU A 102 -2.97 -14.28 -10.61
CA GLU A 102 -3.46 -14.93 -11.83
C GLU A 102 -2.27 -15.16 -12.78
N SER A 103 -2.35 -16.29 -13.48
CA SER A 103 -1.29 -17.24 -13.86
C SER A 103 -0.12 -16.76 -14.71
#